data_AF-A0A944N0M5-F1
#
_entry.id   AF-A0A944N0M5-F1
#
_cell.length_a   1.000
_cell.length_b   1.000
_cell.length_c   1.000
_cell.angle_alpha   90.00
_cell.angle_beta   90.00
_cell.angle_gamma   90.00
#
_symmetry.space_group_name_H-M   'P 1'
#
loop_
_entity.id
_entity.type
_entity.pdbx_description
1 polymer ?
#
loop_
_entity_poly.entity_id
_entity_poly.type
_entity_poly.pdbx_seq_one_letter_code
_entity_poly.pdbx_strand_id
1 'polypeptide(L)'
;HDTRRRFDVRFHLVAVTFLIFDVELLLLYPWAVASRSPAGIDAAVAEGMISGRGIAFGGGLVFILLIVVGFAYDWRKGVFRWR
;
A
#
# COMPACT_ATOMS: atom_id res chain seq x y z
N HIS A 1 -29.68 -28.51 -17.39
CA HIS A 1 -29.26 -27.10 -17.28
C HIS A 1 -27.78 -27.11 -16.94
N ASP A 2 -26.91 -26.79 -17.89
CA ASP A 2 -25.48 -26.64 -17.61
C ASP A 2 -25.23 -25.23 -17.07
N THR A 3 -24.89 -25.16 -15.78
CA THR A 3 -24.76 -23.93 -14.98
C THR A 3 -23.31 -23.46 -14.84
N ARG A 4 -22.37 -23.99 -15.64
CA ARG A 4 -20.97 -23.56 -15.60
C ARG A 4 -20.77 -22.22 -16.33
N ARG A 5 -21.02 -21.13 -15.60
CA ARG A 5 -20.63 -19.77 -16.01
C ARG A 5 -19.10 -19.66 -15.97
N ARG A 6 -18.46 -19.32 -17.10
CA ARG A 6 -17.04 -18.98 -17.11
C ARG A 6 -16.87 -17.64 -16.39
N PHE A 7 -16.40 -17.68 -15.14
CA PHE A 7 -16.06 -16.47 -14.42
C PHE A 7 -14.85 -15.81 -15.09
N ASP A 8 -14.99 -14.54 -15.45
CA ASP A 8 -13.92 -13.78 -16.08
C ASP A 8 -12.78 -13.58 -15.05
N VAL A 9 -11.56 -14.02 -15.40
CA VAL A 9 -10.39 -13.99 -14.51
C VAL A 9 -10.08 -12.56 -14.04
N ARG A 10 -10.51 -11.56 -14.81
CA ARG A 10 -10.33 -10.12 -14.53
C ARG A 10 -10.94 -9.70 -13.19
N PHE A 11 -12.08 -10.26 -12.79
CA PHE A 11 -12.71 -9.96 -11.50
C PHE A 11 -11.87 -10.42 -10.32
N HIS A 12 -11.18 -11.55 -10.46
CA HIS A 12 -10.30 -12.07 -9.42
C HIS A 12 -9.05 -11.21 -9.28
N LEU A 13 -8.50 -10.71 -10.39
CA LEU A 13 -7.35 -9.80 -10.36
C LEU A 13 -7.67 -8.51 -9.61
N VAL A 14 -8.84 -7.89 -9.86
CA VAL A 14 -9.31 -6.71 -9.11
C VAL A 14 -9.39 -7.01 -7.61
N ALA A 15 -9.97 -8.16 -7.24
CA ALA A 15 -10.13 -8.54 -5.84
C ALA A 15 -8.78 -8.75 -5.13
N VAL A 16 -7.83 -9.40 -5.80
CA VAL A 16 -6.47 -9.59 -5.28
C VAL A 16 -5.74 -8.26 -5.14
N THR A 17 -5.82 -7.37 -6.15
CA THR A 17 -5.24 -6.02 -6.07
C THR A 17 -5.83 -5.23 -4.89
N PHE A 18 -7.15 -5.27 -4.69
CA PHE A 18 -7.80 -4.59 -3.57
C PHE A 18 -7.32 -5.13 -2.22
N LEU A 19 -7.22 -6.46 -2.08
CA LEU A 19 -6.71 -7.09 -0.86
C LEU A 19 -5.27 -6.66 -0.56
N ILE A 20 -4.39 -6.66 -1.57
CA ILE A 20 -2.98 -6.25 -1.40
C ILE A 20 -2.91 -4.76 -1.01
N PHE A 21 -3.66 -3.90 -1.70
CA PHE A 21 -3.70 -2.47 -1.40
C PHE A 21 -4.17 -2.17 0.04
N ASP A 22 -5.19 -2.89 0.52
CA ASP A 22 -5.67 -2.74 1.90
C ASP A 22 -4.61 -3.16 2.93
N VAL A 23 -3.88 -4.25 2.64
CA VAL A 23 -2.73 -4.68 3.46
C VAL A 23 -1.61 -3.63 3.44
N GLU A 24 -1.32 -3.01 2.30
CA GLU A 24 -0.33 -1.94 2.20
C GLU A 24 -0.73 -0.71 3.02
N LEU A 25 -2.01 -0.32 3.00
CA LEU A 25 -2.52 0.76 3.85
C LEU A 25 -2.41 0.44 5.35
N LEU A 26 -2.69 -0.81 5.74
CA LEU A 26 -2.49 -1.28 7.10
C LEU A 26 -1.02 -1.17 7.55
N LEU A 27 -0.07 -1.47 6.66
CA LEU A 27 1.36 -1.32 6.93
C LEU A 27 1.80 0.14 7.04
N LEU A 28 1.15 1.05 6.32
CA LEU A 28 1.43 2.49 6.41
C LEU A 28 0.88 3.11 7.70
N TYR A 29 -0.14 2.49 8.33
CA TYR A 29 -0.81 3.04 9.51
C TYR A 29 0.11 3.29 10.72
N PRO A 30 0.95 2.33 11.17
CA PRO A 30 1.89 2.56 12.27
C PRO A 30 2.84 3.74 12.00
N TRP A 31 3.32 3.87 10.76
CA TRP A 31 4.18 4.98 10.37
C TRP A 31 3.45 6.32 10.44
N ALA A 32 2.18 6.38 10.00
CA ALA A 32 1.36 7.58 10.08
C ALA A 32 1.07 8.00 11.54
N VAL A 33 0.78 7.04 12.41
CA VAL A 33 0.55 7.30 13.85
C VAL A 33 1.85 7.72 14.54
N ALA A 34 2.96 7.02 14.28
CA ALA A 34 4.27 7.34 14.87
C ALA A 34 4.79 8.72 14.42
N SER A 35 4.43 9.18 13.23
CA SER A 35 4.78 10.51 12.72
C SER A 35 4.06 11.65 13.44
N ARG A 36 2.89 11.38 14.03
CA ARG A 36 2.07 12.40 14.72
C ARG A 36 2.29 12.43 16.23
N SER A 37 2.90 11.38 16.80
CA SER A 37 3.14 11.25 18.23
C SER A 37 4.56 11.69 18.62
N PRO A 38 4.73 12.51 19.67
CA PRO A 38 6.05 12.80 20.23
C PRO A 38 6.79 11.55 20.74
N ALA A 39 6.03 10.52 21.14
CA ALA A 39 6.57 9.22 21.56
C ALA A 39 6.82 8.25 20.39
N GLY A 40 6.61 8.70 19.15
CA GLY A 40 6.79 7.88 17.95
C GLY A 40 8.17 8.08 17.32
N ILE A 41 8.21 8.70 16.14
CA ILE A 41 9.45 8.89 15.38
C ILE A 41 10.44 9.77 16.16
N ASP A 42 9.95 10.78 16.87
CA ASP A 42 10.82 11.69 17.64
C ASP A 42 11.55 10.97 18.79
N ALA A 43 10.86 10.05 19.48
CA ALA A 43 11.47 9.20 20.50
C ALA A 43 12.49 8.22 19.90
N ALA A 44 12.15 7.55 18.78
CA ALA A 44 13.06 6.65 18.10
C ALA A 44 14.34 7.34 17.58
N VAL A 45 14.25 8.63 17.22
CA VAL A 45 15.41 9.46 16.87
C VAL A 45 16.21 9.85 18.11
N ALA A 46 15.55 10.22 19.22
CA ALA A 46 16.22 10.57 20.47
C ALA A 46 16.98 9.39 21.10
N GLU A 47 16.43 8.18 20.98
CA GLU A 47 17.04 6.92 21.41
C GLU A 47 18.16 6.44 20.46
N GLY A 48 18.35 7.11 19.32
CA GLY A 48 19.38 6.76 18.34
C GLY A 48 19.06 5.54 17.48
N MET A 49 17.84 4.99 17.53
CA MET A 49 17.41 3.90 16.64
C MET A 49 17.32 4.32 15.18
N ILE A 50 17.00 5.60 14.92
CA ILE A 50 16.89 6.18 13.58
C ILE A 50 17.75 7.44 13.53
N SER A 51 18.60 7.60 12.52
CA SER A 51 19.54 8.74 12.44
C SER A 51 18.88 10.12 12.35
N GLY A 52 17.59 10.18 12.00
CA GLY A 52 16.84 11.43 11.96
C GLY A 52 15.44 11.27 11.36
N ARG A 53 14.56 12.24 11.64
CA ARG A 53 13.18 12.29 11.11
C ARG A 53 13.12 12.21 9.58
N GLY A 54 14.13 12.75 8.89
CA GLY A 54 14.20 12.76 7.42
C GLY A 54 14.25 11.36 6.82
N ILE A 55 14.93 10.41 7.46
CA ILE A 55 15.01 9.02 6.99
C ILE A 55 13.66 8.34 7.16
N ALA A 56 13.02 8.53 8.31
CA ALA A 56 11.69 7.98 8.55
C ALA A 56 10.67 8.58 7.56
N PHE A 57 10.74 9.89 7.28
CA PHE A 57 9.93 10.53 6.25
C PHE A 57 10.17 9.94 4.86
N GLY A 58 11.44 9.82 4.46
CA GLY A 58 11.84 9.22 3.18
C GLY A 58 11.34 7.78 3.02
N GLY A 59 11.42 6.97 4.08
CA GLY A 59 10.90 5.60 4.10
C GLY A 59 9.39 5.54 3.81
N GLY A 60 8.61 6.40 4.47
CA GLY A 60 7.17 6.50 4.19
C GLY A 60 6.87 6.97 2.76
N LEU A 61 7.66 7.91 2.24
CA LEU A 61 7.49 8.43 0.88
C LEU A 61 7.81 7.37 -0.19
N VAL A 62 8.86 6.58 0.02
CA VAL A 62 9.19 5.41 -0.82
C VAL A 62 8.07 4.37 -0.77
N PHE A 63 7.51 4.10 0.41
CA PHE A 63 6.40 3.16 0.55
C PHE A 63 5.16 3.61 -0.24
N ILE A 64 4.78 4.89 -0.11
CA ILE A 64 3.69 5.48 -0.90
C ILE A 64 3.99 5.38 -2.41
N LEU A 65 5.23 5.63 -2.83
CA LEU A 65 5.63 5.52 -4.22
C LEU A 65 5.46 4.09 -4.75
N LEU A 66 5.78 3.06 -3.94
CA LEU A 66 5.55 1.66 -4.31
C LEU A 66 4.07 1.35 -4.52
N ILE A 67 3.18 1.81 -3.63
CA ILE A 67 1.73 1.69 -3.78
C ILE A 67 1.27 2.32 -5.11
N VAL A 68 1.73 3.55 -5.38
CA VAL A 68 1.36 4.29 -6.60
C VAL A 68 1.86 3.57 -7.85
N VAL A 69 3.08 3.02 -7.84
CA VAL A 69 3.64 2.26 -8.97
C VAL A 69 2.85 0.97 -9.19
N GLY A 70 2.50 0.24 -8.13
CA GLY A 70 1.65 -0.96 -8.22
C GLY A 70 0.29 -0.65 -8.83
N PHE A 71 -0.37 0.39 -8.34
CA PHE A 71 -1.65 0.85 -8.87
C PHE A 71 -1.56 1.29 -10.34
N ALA A 72 -0.53 2.07 -10.70
CA ALA A 72 -0.32 2.52 -12.08
C ALA A 72 -0.06 1.36 -13.04
N TYR A 73 0.63 0.31 -12.58
CA TYR A 73 0.85 -0.91 -13.36
C TYR A 73 -0.46 -1.63 -13.66
N ASP A 74 -1.30 -1.84 -12.64
CA ASP A 74 -2.61 -2.50 -12.79
C ASP A 74 -3.56 -1.69 -13.68
N TRP A 75 -3.51 -0.35 -13.60
CA TRP A 75 -4.23 0.54 -14.50
C TRP A 75 -3.82 0.33 -15.96
N ARG A 76 -2.50 0.30 -16.24
CA ARG A 76 -1.98 0.09 -17.60
C ARG A 76 -2.30 -1.29 -18.17
N LYS A 77 -2.44 -2.31 -17.32
CA LYS A 77 -2.90 -3.65 -17.74
C LYS A 77 -4.38 -3.71 -18.12
N GLY A 78 -5.15 -2.65 -17.88
CA GLY A 78 -6.56 -2.61 -18.27
C GLY A 78 -7.45 -3.50 -17.39
N VAL A 79 -7.03 -3.76 -16.14
CA VAL A 79 -7.82 -4.47 -15.13
C VAL A 79 -9.19 -3.80 -14.92
N PHE A 80 -9.28 -2.49 -15.17
CA PHE A 80 -10.51 -1.69 -15.04
C PHE A 80 -11.32 -1.52 -16.33
N ARG A 81 -10.98 -2.18 -17.46
CA ARG A 81 -11.77 -2.06 -18.69
C ARG A 81 -12.92 -3.06 -18.71
N TRP A 82 -14.11 -2.55 -18.42
CA TRP A 82 -15.39 -3.26 -18.49
C TRP A 82 -15.88 -3.37 -19.94
N ARG A 83 -16.33 -4.55 -20.35
CA ARG A 83 -17.23 -4.78 -21.49
C ARG A 83 -18.44 -5.52 -20.95
#